data_AF-A0A2K3KM20-F1
#
_entry.id   AF-A0A2K3KM20-F1
#
_cell.length_a   1.000
_cell.length_b   1.000
_cell.length_c   1.000
_cell.angle_alpha   90.00
_cell.angle_beta   90.00
_cell.angle_gamma   90.00
#
_symmetry.space_group_name_H-M   'P 1'
#
loop_
_entity.id
_entity.type
_entity.pdbx_description
1 polymer ?
#
loop_
_entity_poly.entity_id
_entity_poly.type
_entity_poly.pdbx_seq_one_letter_code
_entity_poly.pdbx_strand_id
1 'polypeptide(L)'
;MAKLRGLSDHCPLVLSADEEDWGPRPSRMLKCWKDIPGYNLFVRDKWNSFQVDGWGGYVLKEKLKMIKVALKEWHKTHAQNLPSRIDNLKIRLSTLDEKGEEDDISEEDLVELHGVSHDIHSLSRLHASISWQQSRSLWLKEGDANSKYFHSVLASRRRRNALSVIQVDGVTLEGVNPIRQAVFSHFESHFQAPNVDRPGVDDLQFKRLNPMEIGGLTKPFSETEVKLAVWD
;
A
#
# COMPACT_ATOMS: atom_id res chain seq x y z
N MET A 1 -5.56 32.17 -37.41
CA MET A 1 -4.84 32.58 -38.64
C MET A 1 -3.77 31.55 -38.93
N ALA A 2 -3.85 30.86 -40.07
CA ALA A 2 -2.93 29.77 -40.43
C ALA A 2 -1.59 30.34 -40.91
N LYS A 3 -0.46 29.85 -40.36
CA LYS A 3 0.89 30.17 -40.82
C LYS A 3 1.23 29.41 -42.10
N LEU A 4 1.94 30.07 -43.03
CA LEU A 4 2.49 29.47 -44.25
C LEU A 4 3.34 28.24 -43.94
N ARG A 5 3.12 27.15 -44.68
CA ARG A 5 3.91 25.90 -44.62
C ARG A 5 5.23 26.07 -45.38
N GLY A 6 6.35 26.05 -44.66
CA GLY A 6 7.68 25.91 -45.24
C GLY A 6 7.98 24.46 -45.64
N LEU A 7 9.03 24.28 -46.46
CA LEU A 7 9.51 23.02 -47.08
C LEU A 7 10.09 21.97 -46.10
N SER A 8 9.58 21.93 -44.88
CA SER A 8 10.03 21.04 -43.82
C SER A 8 8.82 20.28 -43.30
N ASP A 9 8.81 18.98 -43.54
CA ASP A 9 7.91 17.98 -42.96
C ASP A 9 8.28 17.64 -41.50
N HIS A 10 9.25 18.35 -40.92
CA HIS A 10 9.52 18.32 -39.49
C HIS A 10 8.32 18.88 -38.73
N CYS A 11 7.44 17.98 -38.31
CA CYS A 11 6.46 18.23 -37.27
C CYS A 11 7.19 18.14 -35.93
N PRO A 12 7.50 19.27 -35.25
CA PRO A 12 8.10 19.20 -33.93
C PRO A 12 7.11 18.49 -32.99
N LEU A 13 7.51 17.35 -32.44
CA LEU A 13 6.79 16.70 -31.36
C LEU A 13 7.00 17.54 -30.11
N VAL A 14 6.02 18.39 -29.80
CA VAL A 14 5.96 19.10 -28.53
C VAL A 14 5.53 18.09 -27.47
N LEU A 15 6.49 17.59 -26.71
CA LEU A 15 6.24 16.72 -25.57
C LEU A 15 5.88 17.61 -24.37
N SER A 16 4.58 17.90 -24.22
CA SER A 16 4.07 18.52 -22.99
C SER A 16 3.95 17.44 -21.92
N ALA A 17 4.84 17.49 -20.93
CA ALA A 17 4.71 16.69 -19.72
C ALA A 17 3.95 17.52 -18.68
N ASP A 18 2.62 17.55 -18.79
CA ASP A 18 1.80 18.11 -17.73
C ASP A 18 1.86 17.12 -16.55
N GLU A 19 2.52 17.52 -15.46
CA GLU A 19 2.46 16.77 -14.21
C GLU A 19 1.05 16.86 -13.63
N GLU A 20 0.24 15.84 -13.89
CA GLU A 20 -1.08 15.70 -13.28
C GLU A 20 -0.94 15.39 -11.78
N ASP A 21 -0.92 16.43 -10.94
CA ASP A 21 -0.86 16.30 -9.47
C ASP A 21 -2.22 15.96 -8.85
N TRP A 22 -2.58 14.68 -8.93
CA TRP A 22 -3.73 14.11 -8.23
C TRP A 22 -3.53 14.01 -6.70
N GLY A 23 -2.43 14.54 -6.15
CA GLY A 23 -2.09 14.51 -4.74
C GLY A 23 -1.42 13.20 -4.29
N PRO A 24 -1.26 13.01 -2.97
CA PRO A 24 -0.50 11.90 -2.41
C PRO A 24 -1.18 10.56 -2.73
N ARG A 25 -0.43 9.66 -3.38
CA ARG A 25 -0.94 8.32 -3.71
C ARG A 25 -1.30 7.54 -2.45
N PRO A 26 -2.48 6.88 -2.42
CA PRO A 26 -2.86 6.02 -1.31
C PRO A 26 -1.84 4.91 -1.11
N SER A 27 -1.21 4.88 0.06
CA SER A 27 -0.36 3.75 0.45
C SER A 27 -1.22 2.57 0.88
N ARG A 28 -0.95 1.40 0.31
CA ARG A 28 -1.53 0.15 0.75
C ARG A 28 -0.47 -0.68 1.44
N MET A 29 -0.85 -1.38 2.50
CA MET A 29 0.02 -2.33 3.19
C MET A 29 0.50 -3.40 2.20
N LEU A 30 1.80 -3.71 2.21
CA LEU A 30 2.36 -4.79 1.39
C LEU A 30 2.44 -6.06 2.23
N LYS A 31 1.90 -7.16 1.71
CA LYS A 31 1.85 -8.46 2.41
C LYS A 31 3.24 -8.99 2.72
N CYS A 32 4.19 -8.72 1.85
CA CYS A 32 5.57 -9.16 1.95
C CYS A 32 6.37 -8.47 3.07
N TRP A 33 5.84 -7.41 3.70
CA TRP A 33 6.53 -6.79 4.83
C TRP A 33 6.72 -7.75 6.00
N LYS A 34 5.80 -8.71 6.19
CA LYS A 34 5.91 -9.75 7.22
C LYS A 34 7.13 -10.66 7.04
N ASP A 35 7.62 -10.76 5.80
CA ASP A 35 8.74 -11.62 5.43
C ASP A 35 10.09 -10.89 5.60
N ILE A 36 10.07 -9.58 5.92
CA ILE A 36 11.26 -8.79 6.21
C ILE A 36 11.67 -9.04 7.67
N PRO A 37 12.94 -9.42 7.94
CA PRO A 37 13.44 -9.58 9.30
C PRO A 37 13.16 -8.35 10.18
N GLY A 38 12.68 -8.58 11.40
CA GLY A 38 12.37 -7.52 12.36
C GLY A 38 10.98 -6.89 12.22
N TYR A 39 10.18 -7.21 11.19
CA TYR A 39 8.84 -6.64 11.01
C TYR A 39 7.92 -6.83 12.22
N ASN A 40 7.84 -8.05 12.75
CA ASN A 40 6.94 -8.35 13.88
C ASN A 40 7.34 -7.60 15.15
N LEU A 41 8.65 -7.51 15.41
CA LEU A 41 9.20 -6.74 16.54
C LEU A 41 8.87 -5.26 16.36
N PHE A 42 9.16 -4.70 15.18
CA PHE A 42 8.88 -3.30 14.86
C PHE A 42 7.40 -2.95 15.07
N VAL A 43 6.47 -3.76 14.53
CA VAL A 43 5.04 -3.51 14.64
C VAL A 43 4.59 -3.55 16.10
N ARG A 44 5.03 -4.57 16.86
CA ARG A 44 4.69 -4.72 18.27
C ARG A 44 5.20 -3.54 19.10
N ASP A 45 6.47 -3.20 18.94
CA ASP A 45 7.11 -2.15 19.73
C ASP A 45 6.52 -0.78 19.40
N LYS A 46 6.27 -0.49 18.11
CA LYS A 46 5.58 0.74 17.71
C LYS A 46 4.15 0.79 18.23
N TRP A 47 3.39 -0.29 18.10
CA TRP A 47 2.00 -0.33 18.56
C TRP A 47 1.87 -0.07 20.07
N ASN A 48 2.79 -0.65 20.85
CA ASN A 48 2.85 -0.46 22.30
C ASN A 48 3.37 0.92 22.70
N SER A 49 4.19 1.57 21.85
CA SER A 49 4.67 2.94 22.09
C SER A 49 3.58 4.01 21.92
N PHE A 50 2.51 3.73 21.18
CA PHE A 50 1.46 4.71 20.93
C PHE A 50 0.57 4.91 22.16
N GLN A 51 0.63 6.12 22.71
CA GLN A 51 -0.27 6.60 23.76
C GLN A 51 -1.33 7.49 23.12
N VAL A 52 -2.60 7.06 23.21
CA VAL A 52 -3.75 7.79 22.69
C VAL A 52 -4.88 7.64 23.69
N ASP A 53 -5.44 8.76 24.12
CA ASP A 53 -6.56 8.82 25.05
C ASP A 53 -7.88 9.05 24.32
N GLY A 54 -8.98 8.57 24.91
CA GLY A 54 -10.34 8.72 24.39
C GLY A 54 -11.13 7.41 24.44
N TRP A 55 -12.30 7.41 23.81
CA TRP A 55 -13.12 6.19 23.73
C TRP A 55 -12.47 5.15 22.80
N GLY A 56 -12.75 3.87 23.03
CA GLY A 56 -12.00 2.76 22.42
C GLY A 56 -11.89 2.80 20.89
N GLY A 57 -12.93 3.20 20.17
CA GLY A 57 -12.87 3.31 18.71
C GLY A 57 -12.06 4.50 18.21
N TYR A 58 -12.00 5.60 18.95
CA TYR A 58 -11.09 6.71 18.64
C TYR A 58 -9.63 6.29 18.85
N VAL A 59 -9.34 5.63 19.99
CA VAL A 59 -8.01 5.08 20.28
C VAL A 59 -7.57 4.12 19.18
N LEU A 60 -8.42 3.18 18.78
CA LEU A 60 -8.13 2.24 17.71
C LEU A 60 -7.88 2.94 16.37
N LYS A 61 -8.74 3.89 15.98
CA LYS A 61 -8.62 4.66 14.73
C LYS A 61 -7.28 5.42 14.67
N GLU A 62 -6.92 6.14 15.73
CA GLU A 62 -5.67 6.90 15.75
C GLU A 62 -4.44 5.99 15.82
N LYS A 63 -4.46 4.89 16.58
CA LYS A 63 -3.38 3.89 16.55
C LYS A 63 -3.18 3.29 15.17
N LEU A 64 -4.26 2.94 14.46
CA LEU A 64 -4.20 2.45 13.08
C LEU A 64 -3.64 3.50 12.10
N LYS A 65 -3.96 4.78 12.30
CA LYS A 65 -3.40 5.89 11.53
C LYS A 65 -1.90 6.04 11.79
N MET A 66 -1.47 5.99 13.05
CA MET A 66 -0.07 6.10 13.45
C MET A 66 0.78 4.92 12.93
N ILE A 67 0.31 3.67 13.10
CA ILE A 67 1.05 2.51 12.61
C ILE A 67 1.18 2.52 11.08
N LYS A 68 0.15 3.00 10.35
CA LYS A 68 0.22 3.17 8.89
C LYS A 68 1.34 4.12 8.49
N VAL A 69 1.54 5.22 9.20
CA VAL A 69 2.64 6.17 8.94
C VAL A 69 3.99 5.52 9.28
N ALA A 70 4.10 4.87 10.43
CA ALA A 70 5.34 4.18 10.83
C ALA A 70 5.74 3.10 9.82
N LEU A 71 4.78 2.31 9.31
CA LEU A 71 5.02 1.29 8.29
C LEU A 71 5.44 1.86 6.94
N LYS A 72 4.95 3.06 6.56
CA LYS A 72 5.46 3.74 5.37
C LYS A 72 6.93 4.04 5.49
N GLU A 73 7.35 4.55 6.66
CA GLU A 73 8.76 4.90 6.89
C GLU A 73 9.64 3.65 6.97
N TRP A 74 9.15 2.59 7.62
CA TRP A 74 9.79 1.27 7.60
C TRP A 74 10.00 0.76 6.17
N HIS A 75 9.00 0.91 5.32
CA HIS A 75 9.12 0.50 3.91
C HIS A 75 10.19 1.28 3.17
N LYS A 76 10.31 2.59 3.39
CA LYS A 76 11.37 3.41 2.78
C LYS A 76 12.76 2.92 3.13
N THR A 77 12.97 2.60 4.40
CA THR A 77 14.29 2.19 4.91
C THR A 77 14.66 0.76 4.56
N HIS A 78 13.69 -0.17 4.47
CA HIS A 78 13.98 -1.60 4.31
C HIS A 78 13.74 -2.14 2.90
N ALA A 79 12.79 -1.57 2.16
CA ALA A 79 12.26 -2.17 0.95
C ALA A 79 11.96 -1.17 -0.18
N GLN A 80 12.44 0.06 -0.08
CA GLN A 80 12.43 0.99 -1.21
C GLN A 80 13.61 0.71 -2.14
N ASN A 81 13.42 1.07 -3.40
CA ASN A 81 14.45 0.99 -4.44
C ASN A 81 15.03 -0.42 -4.66
N LEU A 82 14.18 -1.45 -4.52
CA LEU A 82 14.59 -2.84 -4.74
C LEU A 82 15.24 -3.07 -6.12
N PRO A 83 14.73 -2.53 -7.25
CA PRO A 83 15.36 -2.73 -8.55
C PRO A 83 16.82 -2.28 -8.57
N SER A 84 17.11 -1.04 -8.17
CA SER A 84 18.49 -0.53 -8.17
C SER A 84 19.39 -1.29 -7.20
N ARG A 85 18.87 -1.75 -6.06
CA ARG A 85 19.63 -2.59 -5.12
C ARG A 85 19.98 -3.94 -5.73
N ILE A 86 19.05 -4.57 -6.43
CA ILE A 86 19.27 -5.83 -7.16
C ILE A 86 20.31 -5.61 -8.27
N ASP A 87 20.20 -4.52 -9.02
CA ASP A 87 21.14 -4.21 -10.11
C ASP A 87 22.56 -3.95 -9.57
N ASN A 88 22.70 -3.19 -8.47
CA ASN A 88 24.00 -3.00 -7.82
C ASN A 88 24.61 -4.32 -7.34
N LEU A 89 23.81 -5.23 -6.77
CA LEU A 89 24.29 -6.55 -6.36
C LEU A 89 24.69 -7.42 -7.56
N LYS A 90 23.97 -7.33 -8.68
CA LYS A 90 24.35 -8.02 -9.93
C LYS A 90 25.66 -7.49 -10.50
N ILE A 91 25.88 -6.18 -10.44
CA ILE A 91 27.17 -5.58 -10.82
C ILE A 91 28.27 -6.13 -9.90
N ARG A 92 28.03 -6.17 -8.58
CA ARG A 92 28.99 -6.75 -7.63
C ARG A 92 29.28 -8.22 -7.91
N LEU A 93 28.26 -9.01 -8.23
CA LEU A 93 28.42 -10.41 -8.63
C LEU A 93 29.30 -10.53 -9.88
N SER A 94 29.04 -9.72 -10.92
CA SER A 94 29.88 -9.67 -12.14
C SER A 94 31.34 -9.37 -11.81
N THR A 95 31.60 -8.41 -10.91
CA THR A 95 33.00 -8.09 -10.53
C THR A 95 33.69 -9.21 -9.77
N LEU A 96 32.95 -10.04 -9.02
CA LEU A 96 33.51 -11.21 -8.33
C LEU A 96 33.75 -12.35 -9.31
N ASP A 97 32.85 -12.54 -10.28
CA ASP A 97 33.01 -13.53 -11.35
C ASP A 97 34.23 -13.20 -12.22
N GLU A 98 34.39 -11.94 -12.66
CA GLU A 98 35.55 -11.45 -13.42
C GLU A 98 36.86 -11.64 -12.65
N LYS A 99 36.87 -11.37 -11.34
CA LYS A 99 38.05 -11.58 -10.49
C LYS A 99 38.47 -13.06 -10.45
N GLY A 100 37.50 -13.98 -10.40
CA GLY A 100 37.76 -15.43 -10.41
C GLY A 100 38.24 -15.98 -11.76
N GLU A 101 38.12 -15.21 -12.85
CA GLU A 101 38.74 -15.54 -14.14
C GLU A 101 40.21 -15.12 -14.20
N GLU A 102 40.61 -14.10 -13.44
CA GLU A 102 41.98 -13.55 -13.42
C GLU A 102 42.87 -14.18 -12.35
N ASP A 103 42.34 -14.46 -11.16
CA ASP A 103 43.05 -14.96 -9.97
C ASP A 103 42.33 -16.15 -9.31
N ASP A 104 43.06 -16.92 -8.48
CA ASP A 104 42.45 -17.92 -7.61
C ASP A 104 41.51 -17.25 -6.58
N ILE A 105 40.28 -17.74 -6.50
CA ILE A 105 39.23 -17.22 -5.61
C ILE A 105 39.57 -17.53 -4.15
N SER A 106 39.60 -16.50 -3.29
CA SER A 106 39.84 -16.70 -1.85
C SER A 106 38.60 -17.26 -1.13
N GLU A 107 38.79 -17.79 0.08
CA GLU A 107 37.66 -18.25 0.90
C GLU A 107 36.70 -17.08 1.24
N GLU A 108 37.25 -15.88 1.47
CA GLU A 108 36.47 -14.67 1.69
C GLU A 108 35.63 -14.27 0.47
N ASP A 109 36.18 -14.39 -0.74
CA ASP A 109 35.47 -14.11 -1.99
C ASP A 109 34.30 -15.09 -2.18
N LEU A 110 34.48 -16.38 -1.86
CA LEU A 110 33.41 -17.39 -1.91
C LEU A 110 32.28 -17.08 -0.91
N VAL A 111 32.62 -16.65 0.30
CA VAL A 111 31.63 -16.22 1.31
C VAL A 111 30.87 -15.00 0.82
N GLU A 112 31.55 -14.02 0.22
CA GLU A 112 30.90 -12.84 -0.36
C GLU A 112 29.97 -13.21 -1.51
N LEU A 113 30.40 -14.08 -2.43
CA LEU A 113 29.62 -14.54 -3.57
C LEU A 113 28.32 -15.20 -3.13
N HIS A 114 28.39 -16.10 -2.15
CA HIS A 114 27.20 -16.71 -1.55
C HIS A 114 26.26 -15.66 -0.91
N GLY A 115 26.82 -14.68 -0.20
CA GLY A 115 26.05 -13.59 0.40
C GLY A 115 25.33 -12.72 -0.63
N VAL A 116 26.04 -12.27 -1.66
CA VAL A 116 25.50 -11.46 -2.76
C VAL A 116 24.42 -12.22 -3.52
N SER A 117 24.65 -13.49 -3.85
CA SER A 117 23.67 -14.35 -4.53
C SER A 117 22.41 -14.52 -3.68
N HIS A 118 22.56 -14.83 -2.39
CA HIS A 118 21.44 -14.92 -1.46
C HIS A 118 20.61 -13.62 -1.42
N ASP A 119 21.28 -12.47 -1.34
CA ASP A 119 20.63 -11.17 -1.27
C ASP A 119 19.90 -10.81 -2.57
N ILE A 120 20.47 -11.11 -3.74
CA ILE A 120 19.81 -10.96 -5.03
C ILE A 120 18.51 -11.77 -5.05
N HIS A 121 18.56 -13.04 -4.64
CA HIS A 121 17.38 -13.90 -4.59
C HIS A 121 16.33 -13.37 -3.61
N SER A 122 16.75 -12.97 -2.41
CA SER A 122 15.87 -12.44 -1.37
C SER A 122 15.15 -11.16 -1.81
N LEU A 123 15.89 -10.18 -2.34
CA LEU A 123 15.32 -8.93 -2.83
C LEU A 123 14.46 -9.12 -4.08
N SER A 124 14.83 -10.05 -4.97
CA SER A 124 14.04 -10.38 -6.16
C SER A 124 12.69 -10.99 -5.78
N ARG A 125 12.64 -11.90 -4.81
CA ARG A 125 11.37 -12.45 -4.28
C ARG A 125 10.50 -11.35 -3.68
N LEU A 126 11.11 -10.45 -2.91
CA LEU A 126 10.40 -9.31 -2.32
C LEU A 126 9.82 -8.40 -3.42
N HIS A 127 10.61 -8.06 -4.43
CA HIS A 127 10.18 -7.22 -5.56
C HIS A 127 9.05 -7.87 -6.38
N ALA A 128 9.15 -9.18 -6.64
CA ALA A 128 8.11 -9.94 -7.33
C ALA A 128 6.80 -9.97 -6.53
N SER A 129 6.87 -10.19 -5.21
CA SER A 129 5.71 -10.20 -4.32
C SER A 129 4.98 -8.84 -4.30
N ILE A 130 5.73 -7.73 -4.26
CA ILE A 130 5.18 -6.37 -4.35
C ILE A 130 4.48 -6.18 -5.70
N SER A 131 5.15 -6.51 -6.80
CA SER A 131 4.63 -6.34 -8.16
C SER A 131 3.35 -7.16 -8.37
N TRP A 132 3.33 -8.39 -7.89
CA TRP A 132 2.18 -9.27 -7.91
C TRP A 132 1.00 -8.66 -7.16
N GLN A 133 1.19 -8.24 -5.90
CA GLN A 133 0.13 -7.63 -5.11
C GLN A 133 -0.43 -6.38 -5.78
N GLN A 134 0.44 -5.50 -6.30
CA GLN A 134 0.01 -4.27 -6.96
C GLN A 134 -0.77 -4.56 -8.25
N SER A 135 -0.41 -5.63 -8.98
CA SER A 135 -1.14 -6.04 -10.19
C SER A 135 -2.56 -6.52 -9.90
N ARG A 136 -2.87 -6.86 -8.63
CA ARG A 136 -4.08 -7.57 -8.15
C ARG A 136 -4.45 -8.78 -9.00
N SER A 137 -3.44 -9.48 -9.51
CA SER A 137 -3.61 -10.76 -10.17
C SER A 137 -4.01 -11.81 -9.13
N LEU A 138 -5.10 -12.54 -9.36
CA LEU A 138 -5.61 -13.56 -8.44
C LEU A 138 -4.86 -14.89 -8.57
N TRP A 139 -4.30 -15.16 -9.75
CA TRP A 139 -3.62 -16.40 -10.06
C TRP A 139 -2.12 -16.19 -10.17
N LEU A 140 -1.38 -16.98 -9.41
CA LEU A 140 0.00 -17.32 -9.69
C LEU A 140 -0.01 -18.85 -9.84
N LYS A 141 -0.41 -19.38 -11.00
CA LYS A 141 -0.58 -20.83 -11.09
C LYS A 141 0.75 -21.57 -11.09
N GLU A 142 1.82 -21.00 -11.62
CA GLU A 142 3.10 -21.71 -11.69
C GLU A 142 4.23 -20.70 -11.67
N GLY A 143 5.06 -20.72 -10.62
CA GLY A 143 6.51 -20.48 -10.59
C GLY A 143 7.15 -19.26 -11.27
N ASP A 144 6.43 -18.44 -12.02
CA ASP A 144 7.02 -17.45 -12.91
C ASP A 144 7.20 -16.12 -12.18
N ALA A 145 8.46 -15.76 -11.94
CA ALA A 145 8.89 -14.48 -11.40
C ALA A 145 8.83 -13.35 -12.46
N ASN A 146 7.99 -13.49 -13.49
CA ASN A 146 7.87 -12.57 -14.60
C ASN A 146 7.27 -11.22 -14.18
N SER A 147 8.17 -10.35 -13.74
CA SER A 147 7.89 -8.95 -13.44
C SER A 147 7.34 -8.21 -14.67
N LYS A 148 7.75 -8.55 -15.89
CA LYS A 148 7.29 -7.90 -17.14
C LYS A 148 5.78 -8.03 -17.33
N TYR A 149 5.22 -9.22 -17.08
CA TYR A 149 3.76 -9.42 -17.07
C TYR A 149 3.09 -8.51 -16.05
N PHE A 150 3.55 -8.51 -14.78
CA PHE A 150 2.97 -7.64 -13.76
C PHE A 150 3.07 -6.16 -14.11
N HIS A 151 4.20 -5.71 -14.68
CA HIS A 151 4.37 -4.35 -15.15
C HIS A 151 3.37 -4.00 -16.26
N SER A 152 3.13 -4.89 -17.23
CA SER A 152 2.11 -4.65 -18.27
C SER A 152 0.69 -4.55 -17.71
N VAL A 153 0.34 -5.41 -16.75
CA VAL A 153 -0.96 -5.38 -16.07
C VAL A 153 -1.10 -4.08 -15.27
N LEU A 154 -0.06 -3.69 -14.53
CA LEU A 154 -0.02 -2.44 -13.78
C LEU A 154 -0.20 -1.22 -14.68
N ALA A 155 0.52 -1.17 -15.80
CA ALA A 155 0.42 -0.08 -16.77
C ALA A 155 -0.99 0.00 -17.38
N SER A 156 -1.58 -1.13 -17.77
CA SER A 156 -2.95 -1.20 -18.27
C SER A 156 -3.97 -0.70 -17.24
N ARG A 157 -3.83 -1.13 -15.97
CA ARG A 157 -4.69 -0.68 -14.88
C ARG A 157 -4.55 0.81 -14.60
N ARG A 158 -3.32 1.35 -14.63
CA ARG A 158 -3.08 2.79 -14.46
C ARG A 158 -3.80 3.59 -15.54
N ARG A 159 -3.69 3.18 -16.80
CA ARG A 159 -4.41 3.82 -17.91
C ARG A 159 -5.92 3.74 -17.74
N ARG A 160 -6.46 2.56 -17.41
CA ARG A 160 -7.91 2.37 -17.23
C ARG A 160 -8.48 3.14 -16.04
N ASN A 161 -7.69 3.32 -14.98
CA ASN A 161 -8.13 4.02 -13.78
C ASN A 161 -7.80 5.53 -13.80
N ALA A 162 -7.17 6.03 -14.87
CA ALA A 162 -6.91 7.46 -15.02
C ALA A 162 -8.25 8.17 -15.25
N LEU A 163 -8.56 9.15 -14.41
CA LEU A 163 -9.74 9.99 -14.56
C LEU A 163 -9.37 11.17 -15.47
N SER A 164 -9.41 10.96 -16.78
CA SER A 164 -9.13 12.02 -17.76
C SER A 164 -10.27 13.03 -17.87
N VAL A 165 -11.51 12.55 -17.80
CA VAL A 165 -12.73 13.33 -18.06
C VAL A 165 -13.87 12.85 -17.17
N ILE A 166 -14.66 13.77 -16.63
CA ILE A 166 -15.96 13.46 -15.99
C ILE A 166 -17.05 14.37 -16.55
N GLN A 167 -18.31 13.96 -16.40
CA GLN A 167 -19.46 14.78 -16.75
C GLN A 167 -20.25 15.15 -15.48
N VAL A 168 -20.53 16.44 -15.30
CA VAL A 168 -21.29 17.00 -14.17
C VAL A 168 -22.36 17.91 -14.75
N ASP A 169 -23.63 17.61 -14.48
CA ASP A 169 -24.79 18.38 -14.95
C ASP A 169 -24.77 18.69 -16.46
N GLY A 170 -24.32 17.71 -17.27
CA GLY A 170 -24.20 17.84 -18.72
C GLY A 170 -22.91 18.52 -19.20
N VAL A 171 -22.14 19.16 -18.32
CA VAL A 171 -20.85 19.79 -18.64
C VAL A 171 -19.72 18.79 -18.54
N THR A 172 -18.86 18.74 -19.56
CA THR A 172 -17.66 17.91 -19.56
C THR A 172 -16.52 18.67 -18.87
N LEU A 173 -15.92 18.05 -17.85
CA LEU A 173 -14.80 18.59 -17.10
C LEU A 173 -13.54 17.77 -17.37
N GLU A 174 -12.45 18.47 -17.68
CA GLU A 174 -11.14 17.90 -17.95
C GLU A 174 -10.07 18.52 -17.03
N GLY A 175 -9.02 17.76 -16.77
CA GLY A 175 -7.90 18.20 -15.95
C GLY A 175 -8.09 18.00 -14.45
N VAL A 176 -6.96 17.95 -13.75
CA VAL A 176 -6.87 17.57 -12.34
C VAL A 176 -7.74 18.45 -11.43
N ASN A 177 -7.56 19.77 -11.50
CA ASN A 177 -8.21 20.69 -10.57
C ASN A 177 -9.74 20.72 -10.71
N PRO A 178 -10.32 20.87 -11.93
CA PRO A 178 -11.77 20.83 -12.12
C PRO A 178 -12.39 19.51 -11.65
N ILE A 179 -11.77 18.38 -12.00
CA ILE A 179 -12.25 17.05 -11.60
C ILE A 179 -12.20 16.90 -10.08
N ARG A 180 -11.09 17.29 -9.43
CA ARG A 180 -10.95 17.22 -7.97
C ARG A 180 -12.01 18.04 -7.25
N GLN A 181 -12.25 19.27 -7.71
CA GLN A 181 -13.25 20.15 -7.09
C GLN A 181 -14.66 19.58 -7.24
N ALA A 182 -15.01 19.10 -8.43
CA ALA A 182 -16.31 18.50 -8.69
C ALA A 182 -16.56 17.26 -7.81
N VAL A 183 -15.58 16.36 -7.72
CA VAL A 183 -15.67 15.17 -6.85
C VAL A 183 -15.80 15.57 -5.38
N PHE A 184 -15.02 16.55 -4.91
CA PHE A 184 -15.12 17.06 -3.55
C PHE A 184 -16.51 17.60 -3.25
N SER A 185 -17.02 18.53 -4.08
CA SER A 185 -18.33 19.14 -3.89
C SER A 185 -19.47 18.12 -3.93
N HIS A 186 -19.37 17.10 -4.80
CA HIS A 186 -20.34 16.01 -4.84
C HIS A 186 -20.41 15.25 -3.51
N PHE A 187 -19.26 14.80 -2.98
CA PHE A 187 -19.25 14.03 -1.73
C PHE A 187 -19.49 14.90 -0.49
N GLU A 188 -19.06 16.16 -0.49
CA GLU A 188 -19.39 17.11 0.57
C GLU A 188 -20.91 17.28 0.70
N SER A 189 -21.60 17.50 -0.42
CA SER A 189 -23.06 17.57 -0.44
C SER A 189 -23.70 16.23 -0.07
N HIS A 190 -23.19 15.10 -0.57
CA HIS A 190 -23.73 13.77 -0.29
C HIS A 190 -23.61 13.36 1.18
N PHE A 191 -22.50 13.71 1.83
CA PHE A 191 -22.25 13.42 3.24
C PHE A 191 -22.70 14.54 4.18
N GLN A 192 -23.29 15.62 3.65
CA GLN A 192 -23.86 16.67 4.46
C GLN A 192 -25.00 16.06 5.29
N ALA A 193 -24.86 16.12 6.61
CA ALA A 193 -25.92 15.67 7.50
C ALA A 193 -27.16 16.54 7.24
N PRO A 194 -28.29 15.96 6.83
CA PRO A 194 -29.51 16.74 6.71
C PRO A 194 -29.92 17.16 8.14
N ASN A 195 -30.34 18.41 8.29
CA ASN A 195 -31.01 18.88 9.51
C ASN A 195 -32.37 18.19 9.61
N VAL A 196 -32.35 16.95 10.06
CA VAL A 196 -33.54 16.16 10.38
C VAL A 196 -33.62 16.15 11.89
N ASP A 197 -34.77 16.56 12.42
CA ASP A 197 -35.10 16.35 13.83
C ASP A 197 -35.22 14.84 14.04
N ARG A 198 -34.13 14.21 14.50
CA ARG A 198 -34.10 12.78 14.74
C ARG A 198 -34.77 12.56 16.09
N PRO A 199 -35.83 11.74 16.16
CA PRO A 199 -36.46 11.45 17.44
C PRO A 199 -35.40 10.90 18.40
N GLY A 200 -35.20 11.63 19.50
CA GLY A 200 -34.33 11.21 20.59
C GLY A 200 -34.89 9.97 21.28
N VAL A 201 -34.02 9.26 21.98
CA VAL A 201 -34.43 8.12 22.82
C VAL A 201 -34.47 8.50 24.31
N ASP A 202 -34.44 9.79 24.61
CA ASP A 202 -34.27 10.33 25.95
C ASP A 202 -35.43 9.95 26.90
N ASP A 203 -36.64 9.76 26.34
CA ASP A 203 -37.83 9.32 27.08
C ASP A 203 -38.06 7.80 27.05
N LEU A 204 -37.18 7.03 26.40
CA LEU A 204 -37.29 5.58 26.34
C LEU A 204 -36.60 4.93 27.54
N GLN A 205 -37.37 4.20 28.34
CA GLN A 205 -36.85 3.38 29.42
C GLN A 205 -36.25 2.08 28.85
N PHE A 206 -34.95 2.09 28.57
CA PHE A 206 -34.23 0.88 28.21
C PHE A 206 -34.00 0.00 29.45
N LYS A 207 -34.15 -1.32 29.29
CA LYS A 207 -33.67 -2.27 30.30
C LYS A 207 -32.16 -2.07 30.46
N ARG A 208 -31.73 -1.67 31.65
CA ARG A 208 -30.32 -1.51 32.01
C ARG A 208 -29.86 -2.76 32.72
N LEU A 209 -28.66 -3.21 32.40
CA LEU A 209 -28.04 -4.30 33.13
C LEU A 209 -27.78 -3.86 34.57
N ASN A 210 -28.13 -4.71 35.53
CA ASN A 210 -27.78 -4.46 36.91
C ASN A 210 -26.27 -4.67 37.13
N PRO A 211 -25.68 -4.15 38.22
CA PRO A 211 -24.23 -4.28 38.47
C PRO A 211 -23.71 -5.72 38.46
N MET A 212 -24.54 -6.69 38.82
CA MET A 212 -24.19 -8.11 38.85
C MET A 212 -24.14 -8.71 37.43
N GLU A 213 -25.08 -8.34 36.57
CA GLU A 213 -25.12 -8.70 35.14
C GLU A 213 -23.93 -8.08 34.39
N ILE A 214 -23.62 -6.81 34.67
CA ILE A 214 -22.43 -6.13 34.12
C ILE A 214 -21.16 -6.91 34.53
N GLY A 215 -21.05 -7.25 35.81
CA GLY A 215 -19.92 -8.04 36.31
C GLY A 215 -19.83 -9.42 35.65
N GLY A 216 -20.97 -10.04 35.32
CA GLY A 216 -21.05 -11.31 34.60
C GLY A 216 -20.48 -11.24 33.18
N LEU A 217 -20.78 -10.17 32.44
CA LEU A 217 -20.30 -9.98 31.05
C LEU A 217 -18.79 -9.75 30.95
N THR A 218 -18.14 -9.31 32.03
CA THR A 218 -16.69 -9.07 32.07
C THR A 218 -15.89 -10.23 32.66
N LYS A 219 -16.54 -11.36 33.01
CA LYS A 219 -15.83 -12.52 33.53
C LYS A 219 -15.05 -13.22 32.42
N PRO A 220 -13.85 -13.76 32.72
CA PRO A 220 -13.16 -14.66 31.80
C PRO A 220 -14.00 -15.92 31.60
N PHE A 221 -14.03 -16.41 30.35
CA PHE A 221 -14.74 -17.64 30.00
C PHE A 221 -14.17 -18.84 30.75
N SER A 222 -15.05 -19.74 31.19
CA SER A 222 -14.64 -21.00 31.79
C SER A 222 -14.43 -22.09 30.72
N GLU A 223 -13.56 -23.06 30.98
CA GLU A 223 -13.33 -24.18 30.06
C GLU A 223 -14.62 -24.98 29.80
N THR A 224 -15.48 -25.08 30.82
CA THR A 224 -16.80 -25.71 30.72
C THR A 224 -17.76 -24.96 29.82
N GLU A 225 -17.76 -23.63 29.87
CA GLU A 225 -18.60 -22.77 29.03
C GLU A 225 -18.15 -22.83 27.56
N VAL A 226 -16.83 -22.83 27.32
CA VAL A 226 -16.26 -23.02 25.98
C VAL A 226 -16.61 -24.40 25.41
N LYS A 227 -16.56 -25.46 26.22
CA LYS A 227 -16.94 -26.82 25.78
C LYS A 227 -18.42 -26.91 25.43
N LEU A 228 -19.32 -26.31 26.21
CA LEU A 228 -20.75 -26.31 25.91
C LEU A 228 -21.07 -25.54 24.63
N ALA A 229 -20.47 -24.35 24.44
CA ALA A 229 -20.76 -23.52 23.28
C ALA A 229 -20.20 -24.05 21.95
N VAL A 230 -19.21 -24.94 21.98
CA VAL A 230 -18.54 -25.48 20.77
C VAL A 230 -19.06 -26.85 20.36
N TRP A 231 -19.59 -27.63 21.30
CA TRP A 231 -20.02 -29.02 21.06
C TRP A 231 -21.53 -29.25 21.08
N ASP A 232 -22.34 -28.22 21.37
CA ASP A 232 -23.77 -28.14 20.97
C ASP A 232 -23.92 -27.49 19.58
#